data_AF-A0A6G2XC38-F1
#
_entry.id   AF-A0A6G2XC38-F1
#
_cell.length_a   1.000
_cell.length_b   1.000
_cell.length_c   1.000
_cell.angle_alpha   90.00
_cell.angle_beta   90.00
_cell.angle_gamma   90.00
#
_symmetry.space_group_name_H-M   'P 1'
#
loop_
_entity.id
_entity.type
_entity.pdbx_description
1 polymer ?
#
loop_
_entity_poly.entity_id
_entity_poly.type
_entity_poly.pdbx_seq_one_letter_code
_entity_poly.pdbx_strand_id
1 'polypeptide(L)'
;MTTVTTVRPTTVKTVKEPTAYQRKKMVEALSRPDYRLAGDTNSRSLDVMRAERWIAAFTASGRPAAPAVAAGYQGRTHFRLTKRGRMALLTDAKRNALESVDAFGALGESVPWPTLTALVNDGFVQQLNDHGRPDVNGKAYITNLGRRLMGLPEVDDTPAADILIAALAKWGIAAQVEDSEEGDQVVYRSGDIEAVIYRPFETASERWEHSATHPAWRHWSGWCLTAYVGGAEFQMWGPDDGDVYTDSAATAEALADWLTGSDAA
;
A
#
# COMPACT_ATOMS: atom_id res chain seq x y z
N MET A 1 62.40 -16.32 -14.91
CA MET A 1 61.59 -16.81 -13.77
C MET A 1 60.23 -16.17 -13.86
N THR A 2 59.22 -16.91 -14.30
CA THR A 2 57.86 -16.39 -14.50
C THR A 2 57.01 -16.80 -13.31
N THR A 3 56.63 -15.85 -12.47
CA THR A 3 55.78 -16.07 -11.30
C THR A 3 54.34 -16.21 -11.77
N VAL A 4 53.78 -17.41 -11.65
CA VAL A 4 52.35 -17.67 -11.87
C VAL A 4 51.62 -17.33 -10.57
N THR A 5 50.86 -16.24 -10.58
CA THR A 5 49.96 -15.89 -9.48
C THR A 5 48.72 -16.77 -9.56
N THR A 6 48.62 -17.77 -8.68
CA THR A 6 47.43 -18.58 -8.52
C THR A 6 46.33 -17.75 -7.85
N VAL A 7 45.34 -17.32 -8.62
CA VAL A 7 44.12 -16.69 -8.09
C VAL A 7 43.31 -17.77 -7.36
N ARG A 8 43.13 -17.61 -6.04
CA ARG A 8 42.24 -18.49 -5.26
C ARG A 8 40.79 -18.29 -5.73
N PRO A 9 40.06 -19.37 -6.05
CA PRO A 9 38.64 -19.25 -6.34
C PRO A 9 37.89 -18.79 -5.09
N THR A 10 37.33 -17.59 -5.12
CA THR A 10 36.33 -17.14 -4.15
C THR A 10 35.10 -18.02 -4.31
N THR A 11 34.87 -18.91 -3.35
CA THR A 11 33.63 -19.70 -3.27
C THR A 11 32.47 -18.72 -3.07
N VAL A 12 31.66 -18.52 -4.10
CA VAL A 12 30.41 -17.77 -3.98
C VAL A 12 29.53 -18.56 -3.03
N LYS A 13 29.37 -18.08 -1.79
CA LYS A 13 28.44 -18.67 -0.83
C LYS A 13 27.04 -18.48 -1.40
N THR A 14 26.44 -19.55 -1.91
CA THR A 14 25.07 -19.54 -2.41
C THR A 14 24.16 -18.99 -1.31
N VAL A 15 23.39 -17.95 -1.63
CA VAL A 15 22.42 -17.39 -0.68
C VAL A 15 21.41 -18.49 -0.39
N LYS A 16 21.32 -18.89 0.88
CA LYS A 16 20.35 -19.90 1.29
C LYS A 16 18.94 -19.32 1.16
N GLU A 17 18.01 -20.04 0.58
CA GLU A 17 16.62 -19.63 0.55
C GLU A 17 15.90 -20.08 1.84
N PRO A 18 14.95 -19.29 2.37
CA PRO A 18 14.10 -19.74 3.47
C PRO A 18 13.27 -20.96 3.06
N THR A 19 13.21 -21.97 3.93
CA THR A 19 12.24 -23.07 3.79
C THR A 19 10.80 -22.53 3.85
N ALA A 20 9.81 -23.29 3.36
CA ALA A 20 8.40 -22.88 3.39
C ALA A 20 7.91 -22.46 4.79
N TYR A 21 8.31 -23.19 5.84
CA TYR A 21 8.00 -22.83 7.22
C TYR A 21 8.65 -21.50 7.65
N GLN A 22 9.94 -21.31 7.35
CA GLN A 22 10.65 -20.07 7.67
C GLN A 22 10.05 -18.88 6.91
N ARG A 23 9.76 -19.07 5.62
CA ARG A 23 9.08 -18.08 4.78
C ARG A 23 7.76 -17.66 5.41
N LYS A 24 6.91 -18.62 5.79
CA LYS A 24 5.63 -18.35 6.48
C LYS A 24 5.84 -17.48 7.72
N LYS A 25 6.77 -17.85 8.60
CA LYS A 25 7.05 -17.09 9.83
C LYS A 25 7.64 -15.71 9.58
N MET A 26 8.42 -15.54 8.51
CA MET A 26 8.97 -14.25 8.11
C MET A 26 7.88 -13.33 7.51
N VAL A 27 6.93 -13.88 6.74
CA VAL A 27 5.76 -13.14 6.23
C VAL A 27 4.81 -12.76 7.38
N GLU A 28 4.55 -13.66 8.34
CA GLU A 28 3.80 -13.34 9.57
C GLU A 28 4.47 -12.24 10.40
N ALA A 29 5.80 -12.19 10.42
CA ALA A 29 6.53 -11.11 11.08
C ALA A 29 6.37 -9.78 10.33
N LEU A 30 6.38 -9.83 8.99
CA LEU A 30 6.25 -8.67 8.13
C LEU A 30 4.86 -8.01 8.20
N SER A 31 3.81 -8.78 8.50
CA SER A 31 2.47 -8.22 8.70
C SER A 31 2.32 -7.43 10.01
N ARG A 32 3.34 -7.45 10.89
CA ARG A 32 3.35 -6.71 12.15
C ARG A 32 4.18 -5.43 12.03
N PRO A 33 3.73 -4.30 12.62
CA PRO A 33 4.45 -3.02 12.55
C PRO A 33 5.90 -3.07 13.06
N ASP A 34 6.19 -3.95 14.02
CA ASP A 34 7.52 -4.05 14.64
C ASP A 34 8.38 -5.22 14.12
N TYR A 35 7.94 -5.87 13.05
CA TYR A 35 8.61 -6.99 12.39
C TYR A 35 8.90 -8.19 13.31
N ARG A 36 8.16 -8.33 14.41
CA ARG A 36 8.43 -9.34 15.43
C ARG A 36 7.93 -10.72 15.04
N LEU A 37 8.81 -11.71 15.11
CA LEU A 37 8.44 -13.10 14.91
C LEU A 37 7.49 -13.58 16.03
N ALA A 38 6.56 -14.46 15.66
CA ALA A 38 5.69 -15.13 16.62
C ALA A 38 6.50 -16.02 17.58
N GLY A 39 6.07 -16.05 18.86
CA GLY A 39 6.78 -16.76 19.93
C GLY A 39 6.76 -18.28 19.80
N ASP A 40 5.89 -18.82 18.94
CA ASP A 40 5.76 -20.24 18.60
C ASP A 40 6.77 -20.70 17.53
N THR A 41 7.68 -19.83 17.08
CA THR A 41 8.66 -20.19 16.07
C THR A 41 9.65 -21.23 16.63
N ASN A 42 9.63 -22.44 16.05
CA ASN A 42 10.58 -23.52 16.32
C ASN A 42 12.05 -23.04 16.44
N SER A 43 12.75 -23.51 17.47
CA SER A 43 14.11 -23.10 17.83
C SER A 43 15.15 -23.39 16.74
N ARG A 44 15.08 -24.56 16.08
CA ARG A 44 15.99 -24.91 14.97
C ARG A 44 15.86 -23.95 13.80
N SER A 45 14.64 -23.49 13.51
CA SER A 45 14.39 -22.49 12.48
C SER A 45 14.92 -21.12 12.90
N LEU A 46 14.76 -20.74 14.17
CA LEU A 46 15.36 -19.52 14.72
C LEU A 46 16.89 -19.54 14.60
N ASP A 47 17.54 -20.66 14.93
CA ASP A 47 19.00 -20.79 14.83
C ASP A 47 19.49 -20.60 13.40
N VAL A 48 18.82 -21.22 12.42
CA VAL A 48 19.13 -21.03 10.99
C VAL A 48 18.90 -19.58 10.56
N MET A 49 17.75 -18.99 10.91
CA MET A 49 17.43 -17.61 10.53
C MET A 49 18.40 -16.61 11.15
N ARG A 50 18.89 -16.85 12.38
CA ARG A 50 19.93 -16.03 13.02
C ARG A 50 21.28 -16.20 12.34
N ALA A 51 21.68 -17.45 12.04
CA ALA A 51 22.94 -17.74 11.37
C ALA A 51 23.02 -17.07 9.99
N GLU A 52 21.90 -17.03 9.25
CA GLU A 52 21.79 -16.34 7.97
C GLU A 52 21.55 -14.82 8.10
N ARG A 53 21.46 -14.32 9.33
CA ARG A 53 21.19 -12.91 9.70
C ARG A 53 19.86 -12.38 9.15
N TRP A 54 18.89 -13.26 8.91
CA TRP A 54 17.54 -12.87 8.54
C TRP A 54 16.77 -12.27 9.70
N ILE A 55 17.11 -12.67 10.92
CA ILE A 55 16.53 -12.13 12.15
C ILE A 55 17.62 -11.67 13.10
N ALA A 56 17.29 -10.71 13.96
CA ALA A 56 18.13 -10.25 15.05
C ALA A 56 17.33 -10.18 16.35
N ALA A 57 18.02 -10.39 17.47
CA ALA A 57 17.40 -10.30 18.80
C ALA A 57 17.38 -8.85 19.28
N PHE A 58 16.25 -8.44 19.86
CA PHE A 58 16.01 -7.13 20.44
C PHE A 58 15.46 -7.27 21.85
N THR A 59 15.76 -6.29 22.69
CA THR A 59 15.18 -6.12 24.03
C THR A 59 13.73 -5.64 23.93
N ALA A 60 12.98 -5.69 25.05
CA ALA A 60 11.61 -5.20 25.12
C ALA A 60 11.48 -3.72 24.70
N SER A 61 12.51 -2.90 24.95
CA SER A 61 12.57 -1.49 24.55
C SER A 61 13.05 -1.26 23.11
N GLY A 62 13.25 -2.33 22.32
CA GLY A 62 13.63 -2.23 20.91
C GLY A 62 15.12 -2.01 20.66
N ARG A 63 15.99 -2.05 21.68
CA ARG A 63 17.46 -2.00 21.51
C ARG A 63 18.01 -3.36 21.08
N PRO A 64 19.07 -3.44 20.26
CA PRO A 64 19.73 -4.71 19.93
C PRO A 64 20.13 -5.47 21.21
N ALA A 65 19.79 -6.76 21.28
CA ALA A 65 19.95 -7.54 22.51
C ALA A 65 21.41 -7.81 22.87
N ALA A 66 22.27 -8.11 21.89
CA ALA A 66 23.67 -8.46 22.14
C ALA A 66 24.44 -7.40 22.96
N PRO A 67 24.47 -6.11 22.58
CA PRO A 67 25.12 -5.08 23.40
C PRO A 67 24.41 -4.84 24.73
N ALA A 68 23.07 -4.95 24.77
CA ALA A 68 22.32 -4.76 26.02
C ALA A 68 22.65 -5.84 27.06
N VAL A 69 22.74 -7.10 26.64
CA VAL A 69 23.12 -8.23 27.51
C VAL A 69 24.56 -8.10 27.98
N ALA A 70 25.48 -7.68 27.11
CA ALA A 70 26.86 -7.38 27.50
C ALA A 70 26.94 -6.25 28.56
N ALA A 71 25.98 -5.32 28.53
CA ALA A 71 25.83 -4.26 29.53
C ALA A 71 24.98 -4.66 30.76
N GLY A 72 24.67 -5.94 30.95
CA GLY A 72 23.97 -6.46 32.13
C GLY A 72 22.44 -6.56 32.02
N TYR A 73 21.85 -6.37 30.84
CA TYR A 73 20.41 -6.57 30.65
C TYR A 73 20.02 -8.06 30.81
N GLN A 74 19.14 -8.34 31.78
CA GLN A 74 18.61 -9.69 32.08
C GLN A 74 17.13 -9.85 31.69
N GLY A 75 16.53 -8.87 31.02
CA GLY A 75 15.12 -8.88 30.66
C GLY A 75 14.78 -9.76 29.46
N ARG A 76 13.49 -9.81 29.10
CA ARG A 76 13.01 -10.57 27.94
C ARG A 76 13.56 -9.99 26.62
N THR A 77 13.83 -10.88 25.67
CA THR A 77 14.21 -10.54 24.30
C THR A 77 13.24 -11.15 23.30
N HIS A 78 13.16 -10.59 22.10
CA HIS A 78 12.38 -11.11 20.99
C HIS A 78 13.14 -10.99 19.68
N PHE A 79 12.75 -11.78 18.67
CA PHE A 79 13.36 -11.72 17.34
C PHE A 79 12.56 -10.81 16.41
N ARG A 80 13.28 -10.00 15.64
CA ARG A 80 12.71 -9.18 14.55
C ARG A 80 13.38 -9.49 13.23
N LEU A 81 12.62 -9.36 12.15
CA LEU A 81 13.12 -9.48 10.79
C LEU A 81 14.09 -8.33 10.47
N THR A 82 15.24 -8.65 9.88
CA THR A 82 16.22 -7.66 9.43
C THR A 82 15.96 -7.26 7.97
N LYS A 83 16.63 -6.21 7.46
CA LYS A 83 16.64 -5.90 6.02
C LYS A 83 17.06 -7.11 5.19
N ARG A 84 18.08 -7.85 5.63
CA ARG A 84 18.54 -9.07 4.95
C ARG A 84 17.48 -10.17 4.97
N GLY A 85 16.74 -10.32 6.08
CA GLY A 85 15.64 -11.27 6.17
C GLY A 85 14.50 -10.94 5.22
N ARG A 86 14.10 -9.67 5.15
CA ARG A 86 13.13 -9.20 4.16
C ARG A 86 13.57 -9.54 2.75
N MET A 87 14.80 -9.19 2.40
CA MET A 87 15.35 -9.46 1.06
C MET A 87 15.52 -10.95 0.73
N ALA A 88 15.61 -11.82 1.74
CA ALA A 88 15.63 -13.28 1.54
C ALA A 88 14.28 -13.85 1.11
N LEU A 89 13.19 -13.08 1.20
CA LEU A 89 11.87 -13.49 0.70
C LEU A 89 11.71 -13.30 -0.82
N LEU A 90 12.66 -12.62 -1.45
CA LEU A 90 12.60 -12.22 -2.85
C LEU A 90 13.64 -12.98 -3.67
N THR A 91 13.21 -13.50 -4.81
CA THR A 91 14.13 -13.78 -5.93
C THR A 91 14.55 -12.46 -6.56
N ASP A 92 15.62 -12.46 -7.36
CA ASP A 92 16.08 -11.26 -8.06
C ASP A 92 14.98 -10.69 -8.98
N ALA A 93 14.24 -11.55 -9.68
CA ALA A 93 13.13 -11.13 -10.52
C ALA A 93 12.02 -10.41 -9.73
N LYS A 94 11.63 -10.94 -8.57
CA LYS A 94 10.63 -10.29 -7.70
C LYS A 94 11.14 -8.98 -7.14
N ARG A 95 12.42 -8.91 -6.78
CA ARG A 95 13.03 -7.67 -6.29
C ARG A 95 13.01 -6.60 -7.36
N ASN A 96 13.50 -6.91 -8.57
CA ASN A 96 13.55 -5.94 -9.67
C ASN A 96 12.16 -5.40 -9.99
N ALA A 97 11.12 -6.25 -9.96
CA ALA A 97 9.74 -5.83 -10.17
C ALA A 97 9.20 -4.90 -9.06
N LEU A 98 9.59 -5.10 -7.80
CA LEU A 98 9.20 -4.22 -6.69
C LEU A 98 10.03 -2.93 -6.63
N GLU A 99 11.26 -2.96 -7.14
CA GLU A 99 12.11 -1.76 -7.28
C GLU A 99 11.67 -0.87 -8.45
N SER A 100 10.96 -1.41 -9.45
CA SER A 100 10.43 -0.67 -10.60
C SER A 100 9.07 -0.01 -10.34
N VAL A 101 8.65 0.09 -9.09
CA VAL A 101 7.35 0.66 -8.72
C VAL A 101 7.36 2.18 -8.89
N ASP A 102 6.31 2.73 -9.51
CA ASP A 102 6.15 4.17 -9.71
C ASP A 102 5.76 4.93 -8.42
N ALA A 103 5.59 6.25 -8.53
CA ALA A 103 5.22 7.11 -7.40
C ALA A 103 3.88 6.72 -6.76
N PHE A 104 2.96 6.16 -7.55
CA PHE A 104 1.65 5.71 -7.12
C PHE A 104 1.64 4.24 -6.71
N GLY A 105 2.79 3.57 -6.59
CA GLY A 105 2.82 2.18 -6.14
C GLY A 105 2.51 1.16 -7.25
N ALA A 106 2.33 1.57 -8.49
CA ALA A 106 2.05 0.66 -9.60
C ALA A 106 3.34 -0.01 -10.11
N LEU A 107 3.25 -1.30 -10.45
CA LEU A 107 4.35 -2.04 -11.06
C LEU A 107 4.42 -1.71 -12.56
N GLY A 108 5.63 -1.72 -13.12
CA GLY A 108 5.83 -1.51 -14.55
C GLY A 108 5.17 -2.59 -15.42
N GLU A 109 4.70 -2.21 -16.60
CA GLU A 109 3.96 -3.09 -17.53
C GLU A 109 4.74 -4.30 -18.03
N SER A 110 6.08 -4.27 -17.90
CA SER A 110 6.99 -5.30 -18.39
C SER A 110 7.27 -6.44 -17.40
N VAL A 111 6.61 -6.47 -16.23
CA VAL A 111 6.83 -7.54 -15.23
C VAL A 111 6.31 -8.87 -15.80
N PRO A 112 7.18 -9.90 -15.97
CA PRO A 112 6.74 -11.17 -16.53
C PRO A 112 5.66 -11.84 -15.68
N TRP A 113 4.65 -12.41 -16.34
CA TRP A 113 3.49 -13.03 -15.68
C TRP A 113 3.84 -14.00 -14.54
N PRO A 114 4.84 -14.91 -14.67
CA PRO A 114 5.22 -15.78 -13.55
C PRO A 114 5.71 -15.04 -12.30
N THR A 115 6.41 -13.92 -12.49
CA THR A 115 6.90 -13.07 -11.39
C THR A 115 5.74 -12.33 -10.74
N LEU A 116 4.83 -11.76 -11.53
CA LEU A 116 3.64 -11.06 -11.05
C LEU A 116 2.74 -12.01 -10.24
N THR A 117 2.38 -13.17 -10.80
CA THR A 117 1.56 -14.18 -10.11
C THR A 117 2.20 -14.60 -8.78
N ALA A 118 3.52 -14.77 -8.76
CA ALA A 118 4.22 -15.14 -7.54
C ALA A 118 4.27 -14.01 -6.50
N LEU A 119 4.26 -12.74 -6.90
CA LEU A 119 4.15 -11.58 -6.00
C LEU A 119 2.73 -11.42 -5.44
N VAL A 120 1.71 -11.65 -6.28
CA VAL A 120 0.30 -11.64 -5.88
C VAL A 120 0.00 -12.75 -4.88
N ASN A 121 0.45 -13.98 -5.16
CA ASN A 121 0.27 -15.12 -4.25
C ASN A 121 0.97 -14.93 -2.89
N ASP A 122 2.07 -14.16 -2.84
CA ASP A 122 2.73 -13.80 -1.59
C ASP A 122 2.03 -12.63 -0.84
N GLY A 123 1.07 -11.97 -1.48
CA GLY A 123 0.37 -10.79 -0.95
C GLY A 123 1.20 -9.50 -0.97
N PHE A 124 2.34 -9.47 -1.66
CA PHE A 124 3.17 -8.26 -1.79
C PHE A 124 2.65 -7.29 -2.85
N VAL A 125 1.84 -7.81 -3.77
CA VAL A 125 1.19 -7.07 -4.85
C VAL A 125 -0.27 -7.47 -4.88
N GLN A 126 -1.13 -6.53 -5.27
CA GLN A 126 -2.53 -6.79 -5.61
C GLN A 126 -2.81 -6.23 -7.00
N GLN A 127 -3.69 -6.88 -7.73
CA GLN A 127 -4.16 -6.38 -9.02
C GLN A 127 -5.55 -5.80 -8.83
N LEU A 128 -5.73 -4.54 -9.22
CA LEU A 128 -7.01 -3.85 -9.14
C LEU A 128 -7.48 -3.45 -10.55
N ASN A 129 -8.78 -3.55 -10.80
CA ASN A 129 -9.39 -3.00 -12.00
C ASN A 129 -9.54 -1.47 -11.92
N ASP A 130 -10.18 -0.90 -12.93
CA ASP A 130 -10.40 0.54 -13.08
C ASP A 130 -11.42 1.10 -12.05
N HIS A 131 -12.07 0.22 -11.28
CA HIS A 131 -12.93 0.56 -10.14
C HIS A 131 -12.23 0.32 -8.78
N GLY A 132 -10.93 0.05 -8.76
CA GLY A 132 -10.18 -0.19 -7.52
C GLY A 132 -10.53 -1.50 -6.82
N ARG A 133 -11.24 -2.41 -7.49
CA ARG A 133 -11.64 -3.72 -6.96
C ARG A 133 -10.62 -4.78 -7.37
N PRO A 134 -10.36 -5.82 -6.55
CA PRO A 134 -9.45 -6.90 -6.92
C PRO A 134 -9.86 -7.61 -8.22
N ASP A 135 -8.95 -7.67 -9.19
CA ASP A 135 -9.15 -8.34 -10.48
C ASP A 135 -7.83 -8.95 -10.98
N VAL A 136 -7.84 -10.21 -11.40
CA VAL A 136 -6.68 -10.93 -11.93
C VAL A 136 -6.12 -10.34 -13.23
N ASN A 137 -6.92 -9.56 -13.97
CA ASN A 137 -6.51 -8.85 -15.17
C ASN A 137 -6.24 -7.37 -14.91
N GLY A 138 -6.42 -6.91 -13.67
CA GLY A 138 -6.20 -5.53 -13.28
C GLY A 138 -4.73 -5.13 -13.25
N LYS A 139 -4.50 -3.81 -13.17
CA LYS A 139 -3.17 -3.23 -13.01
C LYS A 139 -2.61 -3.60 -11.64
N ALA A 140 -1.31 -3.94 -11.60
CA ALA A 140 -0.63 -4.45 -10.43
C ALA A 140 -0.05 -3.32 -9.56
N TYR A 141 -0.28 -3.39 -8.25
CA TYR A 141 0.18 -2.39 -7.29
C TYR A 141 0.79 -3.04 -6.05
N ILE A 142 1.84 -2.43 -5.52
CA ILE A 142 2.46 -2.85 -4.27
C ILE A 142 1.50 -2.65 -3.08
N THR A 143 1.35 -3.68 -2.25
CA THR A 143 0.54 -3.61 -1.02
C THR A 143 1.34 -2.99 0.13
N ASN A 144 0.69 -2.66 1.25
CA ASN A 144 1.41 -2.27 2.47
C ASN A 144 2.38 -3.36 2.97
N LEU A 145 2.05 -4.64 2.74
CA LEU A 145 2.97 -5.74 3.03
C LEU A 145 4.22 -5.69 2.13
N GLY A 146 4.04 -5.43 0.82
CA GLY A 146 5.13 -5.21 -0.13
C GLY A 146 5.96 -3.96 0.21
N ARG A 147 5.33 -2.86 0.62
CA ARG A 147 6.02 -1.64 1.07
C ARG A 147 6.90 -1.92 2.28
N ARG A 148 6.39 -2.60 3.31
CA ARG A 148 7.17 -3.06 4.47
C ARG A 148 8.34 -3.97 4.06
N LEU A 149 8.14 -4.85 3.08
CA LEU A 149 9.18 -5.72 2.54
C LEU A 149 10.37 -4.90 2.02
N MET A 150 10.06 -3.90 1.20
CA MET A 150 11.03 -3.00 0.56
C MET A 150 11.57 -1.93 1.52
N GLY A 151 10.91 -1.71 2.65
CA GLY A 151 11.23 -0.62 3.57
C GLY A 151 10.73 0.74 3.09
N LEU A 152 9.68 0.74 2.27
CA LEU A 152 8.96 1.93 1.84
C LEU A 152 7.94 2.36 2.91
N PRO A 153 7.58 3.64 2.98
CA PRO A 153 6.47 4.11 3.81
C PRO A 153 5.18 3.37 3.44
N GLU A 154 4.40 3.02 4.47
CA GLU A 154 3.03 2.55 4.31
C GLU A 154 2.14 3.69 3.82
N VAL A 155 1.05 3.31 3.17
CA VAL A 155 0.04 4.23 2.64
C VAL A 155 -1.32 3.85 3.23
N ASP A 156 -2.22 4.82 3.33
CA ASP A 156 -3.59 4.56 3.72
C ASP A 156 -4.33 3.85 2.58
N ASP A 157 -4.72 2.59 2.80
CA ASP A 157 -5.44 1.77 1.81
C ASP A 157 -6.96 1.90 1.91
N THR A 158 -7.46 2.82 2.73
CA THR A 158 -8.89 3.17 2.80
C THR A 158 -9.36 3.69 1.44
N PRO A 159 -10.46 3.15 0.87
CA PRO A 159 -11.11 3.72 -0.31
C PRO A 159 -11.40 5.21 -0.10
N ALA A 160 -11.10 6.07 -1.09
CA ALA A 160 -11.31 7.50 -0.94
C ALA A 160 -12.79 7.84 -0.64
N ALA A 161 -13.72 7.09 -1.25
CA ALA A 161 -15.16 7.22 -1.06
C ALA A 161 -15.57 7.06 0.41
N ASP A 162 -14.96 6.12 1.15
CA ASP A 162 -15.28 5.90 2.56
C ASP A 162 -14.91 7.13 3.40
N ILE A 163 -13.80 7.78 3.06
CA ILE A 163 -13.34 9.02 3.71
C ILE A 163 -14.30 10.18 3.40
N LEU A 164 -14.71 10.32 2.14
CA LEU A 164 -15.67 11.36 1.72
C LEU A 164 -17.06 11.14 2.31
N ILE A 165 -17.61 9.93 2.26
CA ILE A 165 -18.92 9.61 2.84
C ILE A 165 -18.91 9.89 4.34
N ALA A 166 -17.82 9.53 5.04
CA ALA A 166 -17.67 9.86 6.45
C ALA A 166 -17.60 11.38 6.71
N ALA A 167 -17.00 12.16 5.80
CA ALA A 167 -16.96 13.62 5.89
C ALA A 167 -18.34 14.25 5.63
N LEU A 168 -19.06 13.80 4.59
CA LEU A 168 -20.42 14.23 4.25
C LEU A 168 -21.40 13.94 5.39
N ALA A 169 -21.29 12.77 6.03
CA ALA A 169 -22.13 12.40 7.15
C ALA A 169 -22.01 13.36 8.35
N LYS A 170 -20.86 14.02 8.55
CA LYS A 170 -20.69 15.03 9.62
C LYS A 170 -21.53 16.28 9.39
N TRP A 171 -21.88 16.55 8.13
CA TRP A 171 -22.76 17.64 7.71
C TRP A 171 -24.23 17.19 7.54
N GLY A 172 -24.55 15.95 7.91
CA GLY A 172 -25.90 15.38 7.73
C GLY A 172 -26.23 15.03 6.27
N ILE A 173 -25.24 14.99 5.39
CA ILE A 173 -25.41 14.64 3.98
C ILE A 173 -25.27 13.13 3.83
N ALA A 174 -26.36 12.46 3.44
CA ALA A 174 -26.38 11.03 3.18
C ALA A 174 -26.02 10.75 1.71
N ALA A 175 -24.81 10.26 1.46
CA ALA A 175 -24.32 9.88 0.14
C ALA A 175 -23.95 8.40 0.09
N GLN A 176 -23.87 7.84 -1.11
CA GLN A 176 -23.51 6.44 -1.35
C GLN A 176 -22.61 6.31 -2.58
N VAL A 177 -21.89 5.20 -2.70
CA VAL A 177 -21.17 4.88 -3.93
C VAL A 177 -22.14 4.29 -4.96
N GLU A 178 -22.05 4.78 -6.19
CA GLU A 178 -22.73 4.22 -7.35
C GLU A 178 -21.72 3.84 -8.42
N ASP A 179 -21.99 2.72 -9.09
CA ASP A 179 -21.22 2.20 -10.21
C ASP A 179 -21.77 2.84 -11.50
N SER A 180 -20.89 3.35 -12.35
CA SER A 180 -21.25 3.93 -13.64
C SER A 180 -20.32 3.40 -14.74
N GLU A 181 -20.73 3.56 -16.00
CA GLU A 181 -19.87 3.20 -17.15
C GLU A 181 -18.56 4.00 -17.17
N GLU A 182 -18.52 5.16 -16.52
CA GLU A 182 -17.36 6.05 -16.50
C GLU A 182 -16.49 5.88 -15.24
N GLY A 183 -16.96 5.13 -14.25
CA GLY A 183 -16.27 4.86 -12.99
C GLY A 183 -17.18 4.87 -11.77
N ASP A 184 -16.63 4.44 -10.63
CA ASP A 184 -17.32 4.51 -9.34
C ASP A 184 -17.36 5.97 -8.85
N GLN A 185 -18.51 6.42 -8.36
CA GLN A 185 -18.74 7.80 -7.94
C GLN A 185 -19.52 7.85 -6.62
N VAL A 186 -19.26 8.85 -5.77
CA VAL A 186 -20.07 9.14 -4.59
C VAL A 186 -21.21 10.05 -5.01
N VAL A 187 -22.45 9.62 -4.77
CA VAL A 187 -23.65 10.33 -5.18
C VAL A 187 -24.51 10.71 -3.98
N TYR A 188 -24.95 11.96 -3.98
CA TYR A 188 -25.98 12.50 -3.10
C TYR A 188 -27.21 12.86 -3.93
N ARG A 189 -28.41 12.49 -3.45
CA ARG A 189 -29.68 12.92 -4.06
C ARG A 189 -30.67 13.37 -3.00
N SER A 190 -31.33 14.50 -3.25
CA SER A 190 -32.43 15.01 -2.42
C SER A 190 -33.33 15.94 -3.23
N GLY A 191 -34.59 15.55 -3.43
CA GLY A 191 -35.52 16.31 -4.27
C GLY A 191 -35.02 16.39 -5.72
N ASP A 192 -34.93 17.60 -6.25
CA ASP A 192 -34.45 17.88 -7.62
C ASP A 192 -32.93 18.07 -7.69
N ILE A 193 -32.21 17.77 -6.60
CA ILE A 193 -30.76 17.91 -6.49
C ILE A 193 -30.10 16.55 -6.62
N GLU A 194 -29.10 16.48 -7.50
CA GLU A 194 -28.14 15.36 -7.61
C GLU A 194 -26.72 15.91 -7.58
N ALA A 195 -25.87 15.41 -6.67
CA ALA A 195 -24.45 15.73 -6.65
C ALA A 195 -23.63 14.47 -6.86
N VAL A 196 -22.75 14.49 -7.85
CA VAL A 196 -21.87 13.41 -8.26
C VAL A 196 -20.45 13.81 -7.95
N ILE A 197 -19.73 12.97 -7.20
CA ILE A 197 -18.40 13.28 -6.68
C ILE A 197 -17.44 12.13 -7.01
N TYR A 198 -16.31 12.45 -7.63
CA TYR A 198 -15.31 11.47 -8.05
C TYR A 198 -13.90 12.04 -7.93
N ARG A 199 -12.87 11.17 -8.00
CA ARG A 199 -11.47 11.62 -8.14
C ARG A 199 -10.87 11.11 -9.44
N PRO A 200 -10.28 11.99 -10.25
CA PRO A 200 -9.47 11.57 -11.37
C PRO A 200 -8.29 10.71 -10.90
N PHE A 201 -7.95 9.70 -11.68
CA PHE A 201 -6.70 8.97 -11.52
C PHE A 201 -6.06 8.76 -12.90
N GLU A 202 -4.75 8.62 -12.91
CA GLU A 202 -4.02 8.41 -14.16
C GLU A 202 -4.01 6.92 -14.50
N THR A 203 -4.47 6.59 -15.71
CA THR A 203 -4.32 5.23 -16.25
C THR A 203 -3.20 5.18 -17.26
N ALA A 204 -2.71 3.96 -17.48
CA ALA A 204 -1.69 3.72 -18.50
C ALA A 204 -2.12 4.13 -19.91
N SER A 205 -3.43 4.32 -20.13
CA SER A 205 -3.99 4.71 -21.42
C SER A 205 -4.00 6.22 -21.67
N GLU A 206 -3.51 7.04 -20.73
CA GLU A 206 -3.59 8.51 -20.74
C GLU A 206 -5.04 9.04 -20.90
N ARG A 207 -6.04 8.19 -20.65
CA ARG A 207 -7.44 8.60 -20.60
C ARG A 207 -7.75 9.14 -19.21
N TRP A 208 -8.61 10.15 -19.19
CA TRP A 208 -9.18 10.70 -17.97
C TRP A 208 -10.19 9.69 -17.45
N GLU A 209 -9.76 8.85 -16.51
CA GLU A 209 -10.64 7.96 -15.77
C GLU A 209 -10.85 8.53 -14.37
N HIS A 210 -11.99 8.21 -13.79
CA HIS A 210 -12.32 8.63 -12.45
C HIS A 210 -12.82 7.47 -11.61
N SER A 211 -12.55 7.55 -10.32
CA SER A 211 -13.04 6.58 -9.36
C SER A 211 -13.06 7.22 -7.98
N ALA A 212 -14.08 6.92 -7.21
CA ALA A 212 -14.13 7.25 -5.80
C ALA A 212 -13.60 6.09 -4.94
N THR A 213 -13.52 4.87 -5.45
CA THR A 213 -13.29 3.66 -4.64
C THR A 213 -11.84 3.20 -4.61
N HIS A 214 -10.98 3.76 -5.45
CA HIS A 214 -9.53 3.60 -5.29
C HIS A 214 -9.04 4.26 -3.98
N PRO A 215 -7.95 3.73 -3.39
CA PRO A 215 -7.27 4.43 -2.30
C PRO A 215 -6.72 5.79 -2.74
N ALA A 216 -6.77 6.76 -1.83
CA ALA A 216 -6.39 8.15 -2.06
C ALA A 216 -5.04 8.36 -2.77
N TRP A 217 -4.01 7.59 -2.40
CA TRP A 217 -2.66 7.70 -2.96
C TRP A 217 -2.56 7.31 -4.44
N ARG A 218 -3.65 6.88 -5.08
CA ARG A 218 -3.72 6.62 -6.52
C ARG A 218 -4.21 7.80 -7.34
N HIS A 219 -4.77 8.79 -6.67
CA HIS A 219 -5.29 9.99 -7.30
C HIS A 219 -4.21 11.06 -7.29
N TRP A 220 -4.16 11.82 -8.38
CA TRP A 220 -3.21 12.92 -8.54
C TRP A 220 -3.86 14.29 -8.29
N SER A 221 -5.18 14.34 -8.13
CA SER A 221 -6.00 15.55 -7.91
C SER A 221 -6.96 15.36 -6.75
N GLY A 222 -7.55 16.47 -6.29
CA GLY A 222 -8.60 16.47 -5.28
C GLY A 222 -9.93 15.86 -5.75
N TRP A 223 -10.99 16.05 -4.98
CA TRP A 223 -12.35 15.67 -5.42
C TRP A 223 -12.87 16.61 -6.52
N CYS A 224 -13.48 16.03 -7.53
CA CYS A 224 -14.35 16.72 -8.48
C CYS A 224 -15.80 16.51 -8.05
N LEU A 225 -16.58 17.59 -8.00
CA LEU A 225 -18.00 17.54 -7.71
C LEU A 225 -18.77 18.22 -8.83
N THR A 226 -19.77 17.52 -9.37
CA THR A 226 -20.76 18.07 -10.29
C THR A 226 -22.14 17.98 -9.65
N ALA A 227 -22.78 19.12 -9.43
CA ALA A 227 -24.14 19.20 -8.89
C ALA A 227 -25.14 19.63 -9.96
N TYR A 228 -26.29 19.00 -9.96
CA TYR A 228 -27.40 19.23 -10.88
C TYR A 228 -28.62 19.70 -10.08
N VAL A 229 -29.22 20.82 -10.49
CA VAL A 229 -30.48 21.35 -9.92
C VAL A 229 -31.38 21.82 -11.04
N GLY A 230 -32.55 21.20 -11.21
CA GLY A 230 -33.49 21.60 -12.25
C GLY A 230 -32.91 21.59 -13.68
N GLY A 231 -31.88 20.78 -13.92
CA GLY A 231 -31.15 20.70 -15.20
C GLY A 231 -29.99 21.69 -15.36
N ALA A 232 -29.72 22.57 -14.39
CA ALA A 232 -28.51 23.38 -14.36
C ALA A 232 -27.35 22.60 -13.73
N GLU A 233 -26.15 22.73 -14.30
CA GLU A 233 -24.93 22.07 -13.84
C GLU A 233 -24.00 23.06 -13.12
N PHE A 234 -23.47 22.66 -11.97
CA PHE A 234 -22.49 23.41 -11.19
C PHE A 234 -21.31 22.51 -10.87
N GLN A 235 -20.09 22.98 -11.15
CA GLN A 235 -18.86 22.25 -10.88
C GLN A 235 -18.08 22.88 -9.74
N MET A 236 -17.60 22.04 -8.82
CA MET A 236 -16.74 22.40 -7.71
C MET A 236 -15.53 21.47 -7.66
N TRP A 237 -14.39 22.03 -7.29
CA TRP A 237 -13.12 21.30 -7.19
C TRP A 237 -12.60 21.41 -5.76
N GLY A 238 -12.26 20.28 -5.17
CA GLY A 238 -11.54 20.21 -3.91
C GLY A 238 -10.11 20.74 -4.06
N PRO A 239 -9.42 21.06 -2.95
CA PRO A 239 -8.04 21.54 -2.98
C PRO A 239 -7.09 20.50 -3.59
N ASP A 240 -6.24 20.94 -4.53
CA ASP A 240 -5.27 20.08 -5.23
C ASP A 240 -4.03 19.71 -4.38
N ASP A 241 -3.84 20.31 -3.20
CA ASP A 241 -2.65 20.18 -2.37
C ASP A 241 -2.88 19.54 -0.99
N GLY A 242 -4.11 19.11 -0.70
CA GLY A 242 -4.49 18.49 0.56
C GLY A 242 -4.28 16.97 0.60
N ASP A 243 -4.04 16.42 1.80
CA ASP A 243 -4.31 14.99 2.00
C ASP A 243 -5.81 14.70 1.81
N VAL A 244 -6.16 13.43 1.52
CA VAL A 244 -7.54 13.05 1.24
C VAL A 244 -8.53 13.38 2.36
N TYR A 245 -8.10 13.45 3.61
CA TYR A 245 -8.99 13.77 4.72
C TYR A 245 -9.33 15.25 4.72
N THR A 246 -8.33 16.10 4.47
CA THR A 246 -8.49 17.55 4.35
C THR A 246 -9.34 17.89 3.13
N ASP A 247 -9.03 17.28 1.99
CA ASP A 247 -9.79 17.44 0.74
C ASP A 247 -11.24 16.98 0.91
N SER A 248 -11.47 15.77 1.44
CA SER A 248 -12.82 15.26 1.71
C SER A 248 -13.63 16.14 2.67
N ALA A 249 -12.98 16.71 3.69
CA ALA A 249 -13.64 17.62 4.62
C ALA A 249 -14.03 18.93 3.94
N ALA A 250 -13.13 19.52 3.14
CA ALA A 250 -13.38 20.74 2.39
C ALA A 250 -14.48 20.56 1.33
N THR A 251 -14.47 19.44 0.59
CA THR A 251 -15.53 19.10 -0.36
C THR A 251 -16.88 18.94 0.32
N ALA A 252 -16.92 18.28 1.49
CA ALA A 252 -18.16 18.10 2.23
C ALA A 252 -18.72 19.43 2.78
N GLU A 253 -17.84 20.30 3.29
CA GLU A 253 -18.19 21.66 3.73
C GLU A 253 -18.72 22.49 2.55
N ALA A 254 -18.02 22.49 1.41
CA ALA A 254 -18.44 23.22 0.22
C ALA A 254 -19.82 22.76 -0.30
N LEU A 255 -20.09 21.44 -0.30
CA LEU A 255 -21.41 20.93 -0.67
C LEU A 255 -22.48 21.34 0.36
N ALA A 256 -22.19 21.30 1.65
CA ALA A 256 -23.12 21.71 2.69
C ALA A 256 -23.46 23.22 2.59
N ASP A 257 -22.45 24.06 2.35
CA ASP A 257 -22.62 25.49 2.13
C ASP A 257 -23.46 25.76 0.88
N TRP A 258 -23.21 25.04 -0.22
CA TRP A 258 -24.01 25.17 -1.43
C TRP A 258 -25.47 24.75 -1.22
N LEU A 259 -25.72 23.62 -0.53
CA LEU A 259 -27.07 23.13 -0.23
C LEU A 259 -27.87 24.07 0.68
N THR A 260 -27.20 24.85 1.52
CA THR A 260 -27.85 25.79 2.46
C THR A 260 -27.84 27.24 1.97
N GLY A 261 -27.02 27.54 0.96
CA GLY A 261 -26.95 28.84 0.30
C GLY A 261 -28.18 29.13 -0.56
N SER A 262 -28.48 30.42 -0.73
CA SER A 262 -29.63 30.91 -1.51
C SER A 262 -29.57 30.63 -3.02
N ASP A 263 -28.48 30.03 -3.52
CA ASP A 263 -28.31 29.62 -4.92
C ASP A 263 -28.85 28.20 -5.21
N ALA A 264 -29.25 27.44 -4.17
CA ALA A 264 -29.83 26.11 -4.30
C ALA A 264 -31.38 26.08 -4.35
N ALA A 265 -32.04 27.25 -4.27
CA ALA A 265 -33.51 27.39 -4.19
C ALA A 265 -34.10 28.14 -5.39
#